data_AF-A0A968XLE4-F1
#
_entry.id   AF-A0A968XLE4-F1
#
_cell.length_a   1.000
_cell.length_b   1.000
_cell.length_c   1.000
_cell.angle_alpha   90.00
_cell.angle_beta   90.00
_cell.angle_gamma   90.00
#
_symmetry.space_group_name_H-M   'P 1'
#
loop_
_entity.id
_entity.type
_entity.pdbx_description
1 polymer ?
#
loop_
_entity_poly.entity_id
_entity_poly.type
_entity_poly.pdbx_seq_one_letter_code
_entity_poly.pdbx_strand_id
1 'polypeptide(L)'
;MINKGQINAEELKIQGLLDRFLKFRTASTNFRGSESHLDDDSLTAFIEGKINEREASGIITHLINCSFCLHVTGELAKLSDSFAEDEVMISAVTKEPTKVSEVLSGLLSRIFGTNDGAVFAHQEDEKESEDKEDKDKV
;
A
#
# COMPACT_ATOMS: atom_id res chain seq x y z
N MET A 1 44.71 -20.22 20.49
CA MET A 1 43.63 -21.07 21.02
C MET A 1 43.00 -21.80 19.86
N ILE A 2 43.16 -23.12 19.78
CA ILE A 2 42.71 -23.95 18.65
C ILE A 2 41.37 -24.56 19.04
N ASN A 3 40.27 -24.02 18.52
CA ASN A 3 38.95 -24.62 18.67
C ASN A 3 38.87 -25.78 17.66
N LYS A 4 39.35 -26.96 18.06
CA LYS A 4 39.17 -28.19 17.28
C LYS A 4 37.68 -28.55 17.34
N GLY A 5 36.97 -28.23 16.26
CA GLY A 5 35.57 -28.60 16.07
C GLY A 5 35.39 -30.10 16.21
N GLN A 6 34.83 -30.52 17.33
CA GLN A 6 34.12 -31.79 17.41
C GLN A 6 32.82 -31.58 16.64
N ILE A 7 32.87 -31.75 15.32
CA ILE A 7 31.65 -31.83 14.52
C ILE A 7 30.91 -33.07 15.02
N ASN A 8 29.76 -32.85 15.66
CA ASN A 8 28.99 -33.93 16.24
C ASN A 8 28.54 -34.88 15.12
N ALA A 9 28.56 -36.20 15.34
CA ALA A 9 28.12 -37.17 14.35
C ALA A 9 26.65 -36.93 13.92
N GLU A 10 25.85 -36.32 14.79
CA GLU A 10 24.49 -35.88 14.47
C GLU A 10 24.47 -34.65 13.55
N GLU A 11 25.41 -33.72 13.73
CA GLU A 11 25.55 -32.53 12.89
C GLU A 11 25.98 -32.90 11.47
N LEU A 12 26.87 -33.88 11.30
CA LEU A 12 27.21 -34.44 9.98
C LEU A 12 26.01 -35.12 9.30
N LYS A 13 25.14 -35.81 10.07
CA LYS A 13 23.92 -36.40 9.53
C LYS A 13 22.92 -35.33 9.09
N ILE A 14 22.73 -34.29 9.90
CA ILE A 14 21.84 -33.17 9.58
C ILE A 14 22.37 -32.41 8.36
N GLN A 15 23.68 -32.13 8.31
CA GLN A 15 24.31 -31.53 7.14
C GLN A 15 24.15 -32.39 5.89
N GLY A 16 24.30 -33.71 5.97
CA GLY A 16 24.09 -34.62 4.85
C GLY A 16 22.62 -34.67 4.38
N LEU A 17 21.66 -34.62 5.31
CA LEU A 17 20.24 -34.55 4.99
C LEU A 17 19.87 -33.22 4.35
N LEU A 18 20.37 -32.10 4.89
CA LEU A 18 20.19 -30.77 4.33
C LEU A 18 20.82 -30.63 2.95
N ASP A 19 22.06 -31.10 2.78
CA ASP A 19 22.76 -31.08 1.48
C ASP A 19 21.99 -31.91 0.44
N ARG A 20 21.50 -33.10 0.81
CA ARG A 20 20.67 -33.92 -0.09
C ARG A 20 19.34 -33.24 -0.41
N PHE A 21 18.69 -32.64 0.58
CA PHE A 21 17.42 -31.92 0.40
C PHE A 21 17.59 -30.69 -0.49
N LEU A 22 18.63 -29.89 -0.24
CA LEU A 22 18.98 -28.70 -1.03
C LEU A 22 19.39 -29.10 -2.44
N LYS A 23 20.16 -30.17 -2.64
CA LYS A 23 20.51 -30.69 -3.98
C LYS A 23 19.30 -31.23 -4.72
N PHE A 24 18.39 -31.93 -4.04
CA PHE A 24 17.15 -32.41 -4.63
C PHE A 24 16.28 -31.23 -5.07
N ARG A 25 16.09 -30.24 -4.20
CA ARG A 25 15.31 -29.04 -4.49
C ARG A 25 15.96 -28.19 -5.58
N THR A 26 17.27 -27.98 -5.54
CA THR A 26 17.97 -27.21 -6.58
C THR A 26 18.01 -27.95 -7.91
N ALA A 27 18.11 -29.28 -7.93
CA ALA A 27 17.94 -30.06 -9.15
C ALA A 27 16.51 -29.97 -9.71
N SER A 28 15.49 -29.90 -8.85
CA SER A 28 14.11 -29.62 -9.25
C SER A 28 13.92 -28.18 -9.75
N THR A 29 14.64 -27.18 -9.20
CA THR A 29 14.61 -25.80 -9.70
C THR A 29 15.52 -25.56 -10.90
N ASN A 30 16.45 -26.48 -11.20
CA ASN A 30 17.25 -26.48 -12.43
C ASN A 30 16.45 -27.05 -13.63
N PHE A 31 15.18 -27.40 -13.41
CA PHE A 31 14.25 -27.76 -14.47
C PHE A 31 13.53 -26.51 -14.96
N ARG A 32 13.94 -26.08 -16.16
CA ARG A 32 13.25 -25.22 -17.16
C ARG A 32 13.66 -23.75 -17.17
N GLY A 33 14.30 -23.40 -18.28
CA GLY A 33 14.81 -22.07 -18.54
C GLY A 33 13.69 -21.05 -18.71
N SER A 34 14.03 -19.77 -18.54
CA SER A 34 13.15 -18.64 -18.82
C SER A 34 11.69 -18.94 -18.42
N GLU A 35 11.44 -19.25 -17.14
CA GLU A 35 10.06 -19.31 -16.68
C GLU A 35 9.50 -17.90 -16.78
N SER A 36 8.81 -17.64 -17.89
CA SER A 36 7.97 -16.47 -18.04
C SER A 36 6.94 -16.57 -16.95
N HIS A 37 7.09 -15.75 -15.91
CA HIS A 37 6.07 -15.58 -14.90
C HIS A 37 4.79 -15.06 -15.55
N LEU A 38 3.67 -15.35 -14.90
CA LEU A 38 2.41 -14.69 -15.25
C LEU A 38 2.55 -13.19 -15.00
N ASP A 39 1.98 -12.40 -15.90
CA ASP A 39 1.87 -10.96 -15.76
C ASP A 39 0.90 -10.61 -14.63
N ASP A 40 1.09 -9.42 -14.06
CA ASP A 40 0.31 -8.94 -12.91
C ASP A 40 -1.18 -8.80 -13.24
N ASP A 41 -1.52 -8.45 -14.50
CA ASP A 41 -2.91 -8.34 -14.95
C ASP A 41 -3.60 -9.71 -14.95
N SER A 42 -2.94 -10.74 -15.48
CA SER A 42 -3.45 -12.12 -15.43
C SER A 42 -3.63 -12.64 -14.00
N LEU A 43 -2.69 -12.35 -13.10
CA LEU A 43 -2.80 -12.75 -11.69
C LEU A 43 -3.95 -12.02 -10.97
N THR A 44 -4.09 -10.72 -11.23
CA THR A 44 -5.17 -9.91 -10.65
C THR A 44 -6.53 -10.37 -11.18
N ALA A 45 -6.66 -10.56 -12.49
CA ALA A 45 -7.89 -11.07 -13.08
C ALA A 45 -8.27 -12.46 -12.55
N PHE A 46 -7.29 -13.33 -12.29
CA PHE A 46 -7.50 -14.64 -11.68
C PHE A 46 -8.10 -14.52 -10.26
N ILE A 47 -7.55 -13.64 -9.42
CA ILE A 47 -8.01 -13.43 -8.04
C ILE A 47 -9.40 -12.81 -8.01
N GLU A 48 -9.65 -11.82 -8.86
CA GLU A 48 -10.95 -11.16 -8.97
C GLU A 48 -12.03 -12.03 -9.65
N GLY A 49 -11.68 -13.23 -10.14
CA GLY A 49 -12.60 -14.12 -10.83
C GLY A 49 -13.04 -13.61 -12.21
N LYS A 50 -12.26 -12.71 -12.85
CA LYS A 50 -12.53 -12.11 -14.16
C LYS A 50 -11.90 -12.88 -15.33
N ILE A 51 -11.63 -14.17 -15.13
CA ILE A 51 -11.06 -15.04 -16.16
C ILE A 51 -12.04 -16.13 -16.57
N ASN A 52 -11.88 -16.64 -17.78
CA ASN A 52 -12.69 -17.74 -18.26
C ASN A 52 -12.12 -19.09 -17.81
N GLU A 53 -12.95 -20.13 -17.73
CA GLU A 53 -12.54 -21.48 -17.31
C GLU A 53 -11.37 -22.04 -18.15
N ARG A 54 -11.37 -21.72 -19.45
CA ARG A 54 -10.29 -22.10 -20.38
C ARG A 54 -8.93 -21.50 -20.00
N GLU A 55 -8.92 -20.27 -19.50
CA GLU A 55 -7.71 -19.54 -19.10
C GLU A 55 -7.28 -19.97 -17.69
N ALA A 56 -8.26 -20.21 -16.81
CA ALA A 56 -8.03 -20.66 -15.44
C ALA A 56 -7.20 -21.94 -15.38
N SER A 57 -7.47 -22.92 -16.26
CA SER A 57 -6.70 -24.17 -16.28
C SER A 57 -5.20 -23.96 -16.50
N GLY A 58 -4.82 -23.01 -17.37
CA GLY A 58 -3.42 -22.69 -17.64
C GLY A 58 -2.76 -22.00 -16.45
N ILE A 59 -3.47 -21.03 -15.86
CA ILE A 59 -3.01 -20.28 -14.69
C ILE A 59 -2.83 -21.22 -13.49
N ILE A 60 -3.82 -22.06 -13.18
CA ILE A 60 -3.74 -23.04 -12.07
C ILE A 60 -2.55 -23.97 -12.26
N THR A 61 -2.34 -24.48 -13.48
CA THR A 61 -1.20 -25.34 -13.79
C THR A 61 0.13 -24.62 -13.56
N HIS A 62 0.22 -23.34 -13.92
CA HIS A 62 1.40 -22.52 -13.64
C HIS A 62 1.60 -22.30 -12.14
N LEU A 63 0.56 -21.94 -11.39
CA LEU A 63 0.63 -21.70 -9.94
C LEU A 63 1.06 -22.94 -9.15
N ILE A 64 0.65 -24.14 -9.56
CA ILE A 64 1.09 -25.41 -8.94
C ILE A 64 2.59 -25.64 -9.15
N ASN A 65 3.13 -25.24 -10.30
CA ASN A 65 4.52 -25.49 -10.67
C ASN A 65 5.47 -24.33 -10.35
N CYS A 66 4.96 -23.11 -10.19
CA CYS A 66 5.74 -21.90 -9.95
C CYS A 66 5.48 -21.34 -8.54
N SER A 67 6.38 -21.64 -7.61
CA SER A 67 6.28 -21.17 -6.22
C SER A 67 6.29 -19.64 -6.08
N PHE A 68 6.93 -18.93 -7.01
CA PHE A 68 6.95 -17.47 -7.03
C PHE A 68 5.56 -16.91 -7.33
N CYS A 69 4.95 -17.29 -8.46
CA CYS A 69 3.61 -16.83 -8.81
C CYS A 69 2.59 -17.27 -7.76
N LEU A 70 2.71 -18.48 -7.21
CA LEU A 70 1.84 -18.93 -6.11
C LEU A 70 1.92 -18.01 -4.89
N HIS A 71 3.13 -17.59 -4.50
CA HIS A 71 3.31 -16.68 -3.38
C HIS A 71 2.72 -15.29 -3.66
N VAL A 72 3.00 -14.73 -4.83
CA VAL A 72 2.46 -13.41 -5.25
C VAL A 72 0.93 -13.43 -5.28
N THR A 73 0.32 -14.46 -5.87
CA THR A 73 -1.15 -14.63 -5.89
C THR A 73 -1.72 -14.70 -4.47
N GLY A 74 -1.03 -15.38 -3.55
CA GLY A 74 -1.46 -15.46 -2.16
C GLY A 74 -1.41 -14.11 -1.42
N GLU A 75 -0.39 -13.28 -1.67
CA GLU A 75 -0.30 -11.94 -1.08
C GLU A 75 -1.36 -11.00 -1.66
N LEU A 76 -1.60 -11.06 -2.98
CA LEU A 76 -2.67 -10.30 -3.63
C LEU A 76 -4.07 -10.69 -3.12
N ALA A 77 -4.32 -11.98 -2.87
CA ALA A 77 -5.58 -12.44 -2.29
C ALA A 77 -5.80 -11.88 -0.87
N LYS A 78 -4.79 -11.92 -0.01
CA LYS A 78 -4.87 -11.31 1.33
C LYS A 78 -5.13 -9.82 1.27
N LEU A 79 -4.51 -9.12 0.32
CA LEU A 79 -4.75 -7.69 0.09
C LEU A 79 -6.20 -7.45 -0.35
N SER A 80 -6.72 -8.25 -1.27
CA SER A 80 -8.12 -8.20 -1.69
C SER A 80 -9.07 -8.40 -0.51
N ASP A 81 -8.80 -9.38 0.35
CA ASP A 81 -9.61 -9.65 1.54
C ASP A 81 -9.58 -8.46 2.52
N SER A 82 -8.42 -7.81 2.70
CA SER A 82 -8.30 -6.64 3.58
C SER A 82 -9.16 -5.45 3.13
N PHE A 83 -9.38 -5.29 1.83
CA PHE A 83 -10.29 -4.26 1.31
C PHE A 83 -11.76 -4.66 1.41
N ALA A 84 -12.08 -5.95 1.46
CA ALA A 84 -13.44 -6.43 1.64
C ALA A 84 -13.96 -6.22 3.08
N GLU A 85 -13.07 -6.23 4.07
CA GLU A 85 -13.40 -5.95 5.47
C GLU A 85 -13.68 -4.45 5.72
N ASP A 86 -13.08 -3.57 4.91
CA ASP A 86 -13.36 -2.14 4.89
C ASP A 86 -14.60 -1.82 4.03
N GLU A 87 -15.74 -2.44 4.34
CA GLU A 87 -17.05 -1.91 3.91
C GLU A 87 -17.19 -0.51 4.52
N VAL A 88 -16.79 0.49 3.72
CA VAL A 88 -16.92 1.90 4.01
C VAL A 88 -18.38 2.12 4.38
N MET A 89 -18.64 2.39 5.66
CA MET A 89 -19.91 2.95 6.07
C MET A 89 -20.13 4.17 5.20
N ILE A 90 -21.04 4.05 4.24
CA ILE A 90 -21.44 5.15 3.38
C ILE A 90 -22.07 6.16 4.32
N SER A 91 -21.25 7.07 4.85
CA SER A 91 -21.71 8.19 5.64
C SER A 91 -22.74 8.89 4.79
N ALA A 92 -23.96 8.93 5.32
CA ALA A 92 -25.16 9.44 4.69
C ALA A 92 -24.84 10.65 3.80
N VAL A 93 -25.38 10.61 2.57
CA VAL A 93 -25.39 11.68 1.57
C VAL A 93 -25.30 13.05 2.22
N THR A 94 -24.09 13.59 2.30
CA THR A 94 -23.90 14.98 2.70
C THR A 94 -24.34 15.82 1.52
N LYS A 95 -25.45 16.54 1.68
CA LYS A 95 -25.98 17.52 0.74
C LYS A 95 -24.85 18.26 0.02
N GLU A 96 -24.90 18.29 -1.30
CA GLU A 96 -23.92 19.03 -2.10
C GLU A 96 -23.92 20.50 -1.66
N PRO A 97 -22.73 21.10 -1.45
CA PRO A 97 -22.63 22.48 -1.04
C PRO A 97 -23.13 23.39 -2.15
N THR A 98 -24.11 24.23 -1.84
CA THR A 98 -24.72 25.15 -2.80
C THR A 98 -23.91 26.43 -2.97
N LYS A 99 -22.94 26.67 -2.08
CA LYS A 99 -22.12 27.89 -2.06
C LYS A 99 -20.64 27.57 -1.93
N VAL A 100 -19.81 28.36 -2.61
CA VAL A 100 -18.34 28.28 -2.53
C VAL A 100 -17.83 28.43 -1.08
N SER A 101 -18.52 29.25 -0.28
CA SER A 101 -18.21 29.42 1.15
C SER A 101 -18.32 28.11 1.94
N GLU A 102 -19.28 27.24 1.61
CA GLU A 102 -19.47 25.95 2.30
C GLU A 102 -18.34 24.97 1.98
N VAL A 103 -17.85 24.99 0.74
CA VAL A 103 -16.67 24.21 0.31
C VAL A 103 -15.42 24.69 1.03
N LEU A 104 -15.18 26.00 1.03
CA LEU A 104 -14.01 26.59 1.69
C LEU A 104 -14.05 26.36 3.20
N SER A 105 -15.19 26.56 3.85
CA SER A 105 -15.36 26.26 5.27
C SER A 105 -15.14 24.77 5.56
N GLY A 106 -15.68 23.86 4.75
CA GLY A 106 -15.45 22.42 4.93
C GLY A 106 -13.98 22.02 4.75
N LEU A 107 -13.28 22.62 3.80
CA LEU A 107 -11.86 22.39 3.57
C LEU A 107 -11.00 22.95 4.71
N LEU A 108 -11.28 24.18 5.15
CA LEU A 108 -10.60 24.82 6.28
C LEU A 108 -10.84 24.06 7.59
N SER A 109 -12.06 23.60 7.85
CA SER A 109 -12.36 22.78 9.03
C SER A 109 -11.66 21.41 9.00
N ARG A 110 -11.44 20.81 7.82
CA ARG A 110 -10.66 19.57 7.70
C ARG A 110 -9.17 19.78 7.92
N ILE A 111 -8.62 20.89 7.44
CA ILE A 111 -7.19 21.18 7.51
C ILE A 111 -6.79 21.69 8.91
N PHE A 112 -7.59 22.58 9.49
CA PHE A 112 -7.26 23.25 10.75
C PHE A 112 -7.98 22.65 11.97
N GLY A 113 -8.90 21.71 11.76
CA GLY A 113 -9.77 21.18 12.81
C GLY A 113 -10.76 22.23 13.31
N THR A 114 -11.76 21.82 14.10
CA THR A 114 -12.70 22.74 14.77
C THR A 114 -12.07 23.34 16.03
N ASN A 115 -10.80 23.76 15.97
CA ASN A 115 -10.14 24.33 17.12
C ASN A 115 -10.48 25.82 17.19
N ASP A 116 -10.99 26.24 18.35
CA ASP A 116 -11.38 27.60 18.72
C ASP A 116 -10.13 28.49 18.87
N GLY A 117 -9.51 28.76 17.73
CA GLY A 117 -8.25 29.47 17.61
C GLY A 117 -8.27 30.28 16.33
N ALA A 118 -9.20 31.22 16.24
CA ALA A 118 -9.20 32.24 15.20
C ALA A 118 -7.89 33.02 15.27
N VAL A 119 -6.93 32.67 14.42
CA VAL A 119 -5.70 33.44 14.19
C VAL A 119 -6.13 34.68 13.40
N PHE A 120 -6.51 35.72 14.12
CA PHE A 120 -6.69 37.05 13.54
C PHE A 120 -5.31 37.55 13.11
N ALA A 121 -5.03 37.48 11.81
CA ALA A 121 -3.92 38.20 11.22
C ALA A 121 -4.23 39.70 11.36
N HIS A 122 -3.64 40.34 12.36
CA HIS A 122 -3.65 41.79 12.46
C HIS A 122 -2.88 42.33 11.26
N GLN A 123 -3.60 42.90 10.29
CA GLN A 123 -3.00 43.79 9.31
C GLN A 123 -2.82 45.12 10.04
N GLU A 124 -1.58 45.49 10.35
CA GLU A 124 -1.28 46.87 10.70
C GLU A 124 -1.45 47.68 9.40
N ASP A 125 -2.48 48.51 9.35
CA ASP A 125 -2.57 49.55 8.34
C ASP A 125 -1.36 50.45 8.53
N GLU A 126 -0.39 50.36 7.62
CA GLU A 126 0.64 51.39 7.46
C GLU A 126 -0.11 52.70 7.20
N LYS A 127 -0.17 53.52 8.26
CA LYS A 127 -0.64 54.89 8.22
C LYS A 127 0.10 55.61 7.10
N GLU A 128 -0.61 55.97 6.04
CA GLU A 128 -0.22 57.08 5.19
C GLU A 128 -0.02 58.30 6.08
N SER A 129 1.24 58.72 6.20
CA SER A 129 1.60 60.00 6.77
C SER A 129 1.25 61.10 5.76
N GLU A 130 0.09 61.72 5.91
CA GLU A 130 -0.12 63.10 5.47
C GLU A 130 -0.35 63.98 6.70
N ASP A 131 0.64 64.82 6.98
CA ASP A 131 0.60 65.86 8.01
C ASP A 131 -0.48 66.92 7.68
N LYS A 132 -1.40 67.13 8.64
CA LYS A 132 -1.87 68.40 9.27
C LYS A 132 -1.91 69.68 8.41
N GLU A 133 -2.83 70.63 8.51
CA GLU A 133 -3.88 71.10 9.45
C GLU A 133 -4.54 72.27 8.67
N ASP A 134 -5.86 72.48 8.69
CA ASP A 134 -6.51 73.55 9.49
C ASP A 134 -8.04 73.39 9.30
N LYS A 135 -8.79 72.94 10.30
CA LYS A 135 -9.53 73.75 11.30
C LYS A 135 -10.48 74.80 10.71
N ASP A 136 -11.74 74.39 10.58
CA ASP A 136 -12.89 75.27 10.78
C ASP A 136 -12.90 75.85 12.19
N LYS A 137 -13.11 77.17 12.31
CA LYS A 137 -13.72 77.78 13.50
C LYS A 137 -14.55 79.03 13.13
N VAL A 138 -15.84 78.91 13.50
CA VAL A 138 -16.83 79.94 13.90
C VAL A 138 -17.49 80.76 12.80
#